data_AF-A0A2Z7BDR6-F1
#
_entry.id   AF-A0A2Z7BDR6-F1
#
_cell.length_a   1.000
_cell.length_b   1.000
_cell.length_c   1.000
_cell.angle_alpha   90.00
_cell.angle_beta   90.00
_cell.angle_gamma   90.00
#
_symmetry.space_group_name_H-M   'P 1'
#
loop_
_entity.id
_entity.type
_entity.pdbx_description
1 polymer ?
#
loop_
_entity_poly.entity_id
_entity_poly.type
_entity_poly.pdbx_seq_one_letter_code
_entity_poly.pdbx_strand_id
1 'polypeptide(L)'
;MGLPIDGKPVTGRDFGKKGCEELCVELLGSQKYAAGRTCSQILMREVLDLKVVPEDVNGEDMDLYVRGYVLHCIGCLVCSSNNPATIPSMFLGRLRNVDELKDFAWGRLFWPSQ
;
A
#
# COMPACT_ATOMS: atom_id res chain seq x y z
N MET A 1 0.37 28.71 14.18
CA MET A 1 0.34 27.56 15.10
C MET A 1 -0.26 26.39 14.34
N GLY A 2 0.55 25.38 13.99
CA GLY A 2 0.08 24.23 13.22
C GLY A 2 -0.81 23.32 14.09
N LEU A 3 -1.93 22.87 13.54
CA LEU A 3 -2.76 21.83 14.16
C LEU A 3 -1.88 20.59 14.39
N PRO A 4 -1.81 20.04 15.62
CA PRO A 4 -1.04 18.82 15.86
C PRO A 4 -1.54 17.72 14.92
N ILE A 5 -0.60 17.08 14.24
CA ILE A 5 -0.89 15.90 13.44
C ILE A 5 -1.02 14.76 14.45
N ASP A 6 -2.25 14.31 14.69
CA ASP A 6 -2.49 13.09 15.45
C ASP A 6 -2.34 11.90 14.50
N GLY A 7 -1.42 10.98 14.82
CA GLY A 7 -1.15 9.76 14.03
C GLY A 7 0.24 9.71 13.38
N LYS A 8 0.65 8.50 12.98
CA LYS A 8 1.94 8.25 12.30
C LYS A 8 1.92 8.88 10.89
N PRO A 9 2.97 9.60 10.49
CA PRO A 9 3.04 10.20 9.17
C PRO A 9 3.12 9.10 8.08
N VAL A 10 2.36 9.29 7.00
CA VAL A 10 2.42 8.43 5.80
C VAL A 10 3.55 8.93 4.89
N THR A 11 4.78 8.83 5.37
CA THR A 11 6.01 9.16 4.62
C THR A 11 6.88 7.92 4.50
N GLY A 12 7.77 7.87 3.51
CA GLY A 12 8.64 6.71 3.33
C GLY A 12 9.63 6.88 2.19
N ARG A 13 10.53 5.92 2.07
CA ARG A 13 11.37 5.73 0.88
C ARG A 13 10.88 4.50 0.14
N ASP A 14 10.88 4.57 -1.18
CA ASP A 14 10.63 3.40 -2.01
C ASP A 14 11.77 2.39 -1.92
N PHE A 15 11.46 1.13 -2.15
CA PHE A 15 12.32 0.00 -1.79
C PHE A 15 13.42 -0.40 -2.77
N GLY A 16 13.67 0.19 -3.92
CA GLY A 16 14.50 -0.47 -4.94
C GLY A 16 13.89 -1.81 -5.42
N LYS A 17 14.40 -2.33 -6.54
CA LYS A 17 13.74 -3.46 -7.24
C LYS A 17 13.65 -4.73 -6.38
N LYS A 18 14.80 -5.22 -5.92
CA LYS A 18 14.88 -6.47 -5.12
C LYS A 18 14.08 -6.36 -3.82
N GLY A 19 14.17 -5.22 -3.13
CA GLY A 19 13.40 -4.98 -1.92
C GLY A 19 11.90 -4.94 -2.17
N CYS A 20 11.45 -4.40 -3.32
CA CYS A 20 10.04 -4.43 -3.71
C CYS A 20 9.55 -5.85 -4.00
N GLU A 21 10.34 -6.65 -4.72
CA GLU A 21 10.02 -8.07 -5.00
C GLU A 21 9.89 -8.87 -3.69
N GLU A 22 10.86 -8.73 -2.78
CA GLU A 22 10.85 -9.36 -1.46
C GLU A 22 9.63 -8.93 -0.64
N LEU A 23 9.33 -7.62 -0.64
CA LEU A 23 8.16 -7.07 0.04
C LEU A 23 6.83 -7.59 -0.53
N CYS A 24 6.73 -7.77 -1.86
CA CYS A 24 5.53 -8.31 -2.50
C CYS A 24 5.36 -9.81 -2.21
N VAL A 25 6.44 -10.58 -2.16
CA VAL A 25 6.38 -11.99 -1.73
C VAL A 25 5.91 -12.07 -0.29
N GLU A 26 6.51 -11.27 0.60
CA GLU A 26 6.20 -11.30 2.03
C GLU A 26 4.76 -10.86 2.33
N LEU A 27 4.32 -9.74 1.75
CA LEU A 27 3.10 -9.07 2.18
C LEU A 27 1.90 -9.31 1.28
N LEU A 28 2.11 -9.81 0.05
CA LEU A 28 1.04 -10.11 -0.91
C LEU A 28 1.11 -11.55 -1.44
N GLY A 29 2.12 -12.34 -1.05
CA GLY A 29 2.28 -13.74 -1.42
C GLY A 29 2.89 -13.98 -2.81
N SER A 30 3.28 -12.95 -3.56
CA SER A 30 3.91 -13.14 -4.87
C SER A 30 4.72 -11.94 -5.36
N GLN A 31 5.84 -12.18 -6.02
CA GLN A 31 6.61 -11.12 -6.70
C GLN A 31 5.90 -10.54 -7.92
N LYS A 32 4.84 -11.18 -8.45
CA LYS A 32 4.11 -10.73 -9.65
C LYS A 32 3.54 -9.32 -9.52
N TYR A 33 3.29 -8.88 -8.29
CA TYR A 33 2.76 -7.54 -8.01
C TYR A 33 3.82 -6.44 -8.16
N ALA A 34 5.12 -6.77 -8.16
CA ALA A 34 6.17 -5.78 -8.35
C ALA A 34 6.24 -5.32 -9.82
N ALA A 35 6.30 -4.00 -10.05
CA ALA A 35 6.40 -3.39 -11.37
C ALA A 35 7.81 -2.86 -11.65
N GLY A 36 8.25 -2.94 -12.91
CA GLY A 36 9.35 -2.14 -13.46
C GLY A 36 10.77 -2.73 -13.37
N ARG A 37 11.64 -2.32 -14.31
CA ARG A 37 13.06 -2.71 -14.32
C ARG A 37 13.93 -1.91 -13.33
N THR A 38 13.46 -0.75 -12.87
CA THR A 38 14.25 0.22 -12.10
C THR A 38 13.48 0.93 -10.97
N CYS A 39 12.15 1.04 -11.05
CA CYS A 39 11.35 1.74 -10.04
C CYS A 39 10.61 0.75 -9.14
N SER A 40 10.65 1.00 -7.83
CA SER A 40 9.99 0.23 -6.77
C SER A 40 8.49 0.55 -6.71
N GLN A 41 7.75 0.00 -7.65
CA GLN A 41 6.32 0.24 -7.85
C GLN A 41 5.55 -1.08 -7.76
N ILE A 42 4.25 -0.99 -7.50
CA ILE A 42 3.34 -2.14 -7.41
C ILE A 42 2.29 -2.03 -8.51
N LEU A 43 2.05 -3.11 -9.26
CA LEU A 43 1.06 -3.21 -10.32
C LEU A 43 -0.36 -3.30 -9.73
N MET A 44 -1.12 -2.21 -9.84
CA MET A 44 -2.47 -2.14 -9.27
C MET A 44 -3.46 -3.08 -9.96
N ARG A 45 -3.26 -3.37 -11.25
CA ARG A 45 -4.06 -4.35 -11.99
C ARG A 45 -3.95 -5.74 -11.37
N GLU A 46 -2.74 -6.15 -11.02
CA GLU A 46 -2.48 -7.47 -10.43
C GLU A 46 -3.02 -7.54 -8.99
N VAL A 47 -2.95 -6.43 -8.23
CA VAL A 47 -3.51 -6.34 -6.87
C VAL A 47 -5.03 -6.58 -6.85
N LEU A 48 -5.74 -6.37 -7.97
CA LEU A 48 -7.18 -6.70 -8.07
C LEU A 48 -7.48 -8.19 -7.89
N ASP A 49 -6.51 -9.08 -8.14
CA ASP A 49 -6.66 -10.51 -7.88
C ASP A 49 -6.98 -10.79 -6.40
N LEU A 50 -6.48 -9.93 -5.50
CA LEU A 50 -6.71 -10.02 -4.05
C LEU A 50 -8.06 -9.44 -3.62
N LYS A 51 -8.93 -8.99 -4.55
CA LYS A 51 -10.31 -8.59 -4.21
C LYS A 51 -11.24 -9.77 -3.96
N VAL A 52 -10.93 -10.92 -4.54
CA VAL A 52 -11.75 -12.12 -4.38
C VAL A 52 -11.09 -12.98 -3.31
N VAL A 53 -11.66 -12.96 -2.10
CA VAL A 53 -11.18 -13.76 -0.97
C VAL A 53 -11.83 -15.14 -1.06
N PRO A 54 -11.04 -16.24 -1.14
CA PRO A 54 -11.56 -17.59 -1.03
C PRO A 54 -12.23 -17.83 0.34
N GLU A 55 -13.29 -18.64 0.38
CA GLU A 55 -14.09 -18.89 1.60
C GLU A 55 -13.31 -19.62 2.70
N ASP A 56 -12.23 -20.30 2.34
CA ASP A 56 -11.37 -21.10 3.21
C ASP A 56 -10.22 -20.30 3.84
N VAL A 57 -10.03 -19.04 3.44
CA VAL A 57 -8.96 -18.18 3.98
C VAL A 57 -9.35 -17.61 5.35
N ASN A 58 -8.49 -17.79 6.34
CA ASN A 58 -8.65 -17.24 7.68
C ASN A 58 -7.28 -16.86 8.30
N GLY A 59 -7.32 -16.16 9.44
CA GLY A 59 -6.12 -15.81 10.19
C GLY A 59 -5.12 -14.98 9.38
N GLU A 60 -3.84 -15.33 9.47
CA GLU A 60 -2.72 -14.58 8.85
C GLU A 60 -2.80 -14.56 7.31
N ASP A 61 -3.42 -15.57 6.69
CA ASP A 61 -3.62 -15.60 5.24
C ASP A 61 -4.65 -14.55 4.79
N MET A 62 -5.58 -14.14 5.67
CA MET A 62 -6.54 -13.07 5.40
C MET A 62 -5.85 -11.70 5.29
N ASP A 63 -4.74 -11.51 6.02
CA ASP A 63 -4.02 -10.24 5.98
C ASP A 63 -3.46 -9.92 4.59
N LEU A 64 -3.13 -10.93 3.78
CA LEU A 64 -2.69 -10.74 2.39
C LEU A 64 -3.78 -10.02 1.57
N TYR A 65 -5.03 -10.42 1.75
CA TYR A 65 -6.19 -9.82 1.08
C TYR A 65 -6.51 -8.44 1.65
N VAL A 66 -6.41 -8.27 2.98
CA VAL A 66 -6.60 -6.96 3.62
C VAL A 66 -5.56 -5.96 3.09
N ARG A 67 -4.28 -6.34 3.02
CA ARG A 67 -3.21 -5.50 2.48
C ARG A 67 -3.46 -5.15 1.01
N GLY A 68 -3.87 -6.13 0.20
CA GLY A 68 -4.24 -5.90 -1.20
C GLY A 68 -5.40 -4.91 -1.35
N TYR A 69 -6.45 -5.07 -0.55
CA TYR A 69 -7.62 -4.18 -0.55
C TYR A 69 -7.25 -2.75 -0.12
N VAL A 70 -6.52 -2.60 0.98
CA VAL A 70 -6.08 -1.29 1.48
C VAL A 70 -5.17 -0.60 0.46
N LEU A 71 -4.23 -1.33 -0.13
CA LEU A 71 -3.36 -0.81 -1.18
C LEU A 71 -4.16 -0.35 -2.41
N HIS A 72 -5.22 -1.09 -2.77
CA HIS A 72 -6.15 -0.68 -3.82
C HIS A 72 -6.84 0.66 -3.48
N CYS A 73 -7.39 0.78 -2.26
CA CYS A 73 -8.00 2.02 -1.79
C CYS A 73 -7.02 3.20 -1.80
N ILE A 74 -5.79 3.01 -1.31
CA ILE A 74 -4.75 4.06 -1.33
C ILE A 74 -4.48 4.49 -2.77
N GLY A 75 -4.33 3.55 -3.70
CA GLY A 75 -4.14 3.87 -5.12
C GLY A 75 -5.27 4.73 -5.67
N CYS A 76 -6.53 4.37 -5.40
CA CYS A 76 -7.69 5.16 -5.82
C CYS A 76 -7.78 6.55 -5.18
N LEU A 77 -7.28 6.72 -3.95
CA LEU A 77 -7.33 7.99 -3.21
C LEU A 77 -6.17 8.93 -3.54
N VAL A 78 -4.96 8.38 -3.71
CA VAL A 78 -3.72 9.15 -3.90
C VAL A 78 -3.49 9.48 -5.38
N CYS A 79 -3.89 8.58 -6.28
CA CYS A 79 -3.72 8.82 -7.71
C CYS A 79 -4.95 9.53 -8.26
N SER A 80 -4.77 10.75 -8.79
CA SER A 80 -5.81 11.53 -9.48
C SER A 80 -6.33 10.89 -10.77
N SER A 81 -5.79 9.72 -11.15
CA SER A 81 -6.25 8.90 -12.26
C SER A 81 -7.30 7.91 -11.75
N ASN A 82 -8.42 7.79 -12.46
CA ASN A 82 -9.48 6.82 -12.17
C ASN A 82 -8.99 5.36 -12.16
N ASN A 83 -7.77 5.08 -12.62
CA ASN A 83 -7.11 3.78 -12.52
C ASN A 83 -5.58 3.95 -12.54
N PRO A 84 -4.90 4.07 -11.39
CA PRO A 84 -3.44 4.09 -11.38
C PRO A 84 -2.89 2.77 -11.92
N ALA A 85 -1.99 2.84 -12.92
CA ALA A 85 -1.29 1.64 -13.39
C ALA A 85 -0.36 1.08 -12.31
N THR A 86 0.23 1.95 -11.50
CA THR A 86 1.16 1.59 -10.45
C THR A 86 1.02 2.47 -9.20
N ILE A 87 1.42 1.94 -8.04
CA ILE A 87 1.56 2.67 -6.78
C ILE A 87 2.97 2.50 -6.19
N PRO A 88 3.56 3.52 -5.53
CA PRO A 88 4.85 3.39 -4.86
C PRO A 88 4.88 2.28 -3.80
N SER A 89 5.95 1.47 -3.80
CA SER A 89 6.16 0.37 -2.86
C SER A 89 6.18 0.80 -1.39
N MET A 90 6.51 2.06 -1.10
CA MET A 90 6.55 2.57 0.27
C MET A 90 5.22 2.39 1.01
N PHE A 91 4.09 2.41 0.29
CA PHE A 91 2.78 2.23 0.88
C PHE A 91 2.60 0.81 1.39
N LEU A 92 2.98 -0.21 0.61
CA LEU A 92 2.94 -1.61 1.03
C LEU A 92 3.81 -1.85 2.27
N GLY A 93 4.97 -1.18 2.37
CA GLY A 93 5.84 -1.26 3.55
C GLY A 93 5.15 -0.80 4.84
N ARG A 94 4.18 0.11 4.75
CA ARG A 94 3.37 0.57 5.91
C ARG A 94 2.26 -0.41 6.28
N LEU A 95 1.93 -1.36 5.40
CA LEU A 95 0.88 -2.37 5.64
C LEU A 95 1.42 -3.67 6.27
N ARG A 96 2.70 -3.71 6.67
CA ARG A 96 3.30 -4.89 7.29
C ARG A 96 2.52 -5.34 8.53
N ASN A 97 2.14 -4.38 9.38
CA ASN A 97 1.27 -4.60 10.52
C ASN A 97 -0.12 -4.03 10.23
N VAL A 98 -1.11 -4.90 10.02
CA VAL A 98 -2.50 -4.52 9.70
C VAL A 98 -3.15 -3.79 10.87
N ASP A 99 -2.79 -4.12 12.11
CA ASP A 99 -3.35 -3.48 13.31
C ASP A 99 -2.93 -2.00 13.46
N GLU A 100 -1.79 -1.63 12.87
CA GLU A 100 -1.25 -0.26 12.90
C GLU A 100 -1.90 0.66 11.85
N LEU A 101 -2.71 0.13 10.93
CA LEU A 101 -3.29 0.92 9.83
C LEU A 101 -4.16 2.08 10.33
N LYS A 102 -4.85 1.88 11.46
CA LYS A 102 -5.69 2.88 12.11
C LYS A 102 -4.91 4.06 12.70
N ASP A 103 -3.61 3.88 12.94
CA ASP A 103 -2.77 4.88 13.57
C ASP A 103 -2.16 5.85 12.55
N PHE A 104 -2.29 5.58 11.25
CA PHE A 104 -1.72 6.42 10.18
C PHE A 104 -2.67 7.55 9.76
N ALA A 105 -2.12 8.73 9.52
CA ALA A 105 -2.86 9.91 9.10
C ALA A 105 -3.16 9.91 7.58
N TRP A 106 -3.98 8.99 7.09
CA TRP A 106 -4.28 8.78 5.65
C TRP A 106 -4.98 9.96 4.94
N GLY A 107 -5.57 10.90 5.67
CA GLY A 107 -6.51 11.90 5.10
C GLY A 107 -6.23 13.38 5.40
N ARG A 108 -5.09 13.76 6.02
CA ARG A 108 -4.82 15.20 6.27
C ARG A 108 -4.04 15.83 5.11
N LEU A 109 -4.73 16.69 4.36
CA LEU A 109 -4.15 17.57 3.33
C LEU A 109 -3.16 18.55 3.97
N PHE A 110 -1.93 18.58 3.44
CA PHE A 110 -0.92 19.57 3.76
C PHE A 110 -1.34 20.91 3.12
N TRP A 111 -2.05 21.77 3.84
CA TRP A 111 -2.29 23.15 3.38
C TRP A 111 -1.12 24.04 3.85
N PRO A 112 -0.36 24.68 2.95
CA PRO A 112 0.68 25.62 3.38
C PRO A 112 0.00 26.87 3.94
N SER A 113 0.27 27.17 5.21
CA SER A 113 -0.16 28.44 5.83
C SER A 113 0.76 29.56 5.33
N GLN A 114 0.16 30.64 4.82
CA GLN A 114 0.78 31.95 4.65
C GLN A 114 1.21 32.55 6.00
#